data_AF-X1UJB9-F1
#
_entry.id   AF-X1UJB9-F1
#
_cell.length_a   1.000
_cell.length_b   1.000
_cell.length_c   1.000
_cell.angle_alpha   90.00
_cell.angle_beta   90.00
_cell.angle_gamma   90.00
#
_symmetry.space_group_name_H-M   'P 1'
#
loop_
_entity.id
_entity.type
_entity.pdbx_description
1 polymer ?
#
loop_
_entity_poly.entity_id
_entity_poly.type
_entity_poly.pdbx_seq_one_letter_code
_entity_poly.pdbx_strand_id
1 'polypeptide(L)'
;LQKKVLKLREVEVMDIDEQAFRNGIVKARLFGYLKIPYERRCIQGRKLGSLPSEEIIQKAIAEDITEGMNNDFLYIIGPGTTTRAIMQRLGLSCTLLGIDAVYKKEVIGLDLSERELLKLVNKEK
;
A
#
# COMPACT_ATOMS: atom_id res chain seq x y z
N LEU A 1 -32.26 -10.71 -8.76
CA LEU A 1 -31.76 -9.75 -7.74
C LEU A 1 -32.86 -8.72 -7.42
N GLN A 2 -33.84 -9.10 -6.60
CA GLN A 2 -34.84 -8.17 -6.06
C GLN A 2 -35.01 -8.49 -4.57
N LYS A 3 -34.04 -8.08 -3.75
CA LYS A 3 -34.23 -7.99 -2.30
C LYS A 3 -34.24 -6.51 -1.95
N LYS A 4 -35.37 -6.04 -1.41
CA LYS A 4 -35.52 -4.71 -0.82
C LYS A 4 -34.44 -4.55 0.25
N VAL A 5 -33.55 -3.57 0.10
CA VAL A 5 -32.68 -3.13 1.19
C VAL A 5 -33.59 -2.51 2.23
N LEU A 6 -33.77 -3.17 3.38
CA LEU A 6 -34.74 -2.76 4.40
C LEU A 6 -34.24 -1.64 5.31
N LYS A 7 -32.92 -1.41 5.36
CA LYS A 7 -32.32 -0.41 6.24
C LYS A 7 -31.19 0.32 5.54
N LEU A 8 -31.30 1.65 5.51
CA LEU A 8 -30.20 2.54 5.14
C LEU A 8 -29.50 3.01 6.39
N ARG A 9 -28.18 3.21 6.30
CA ARG A 9 -27.37 3.82 7.35
C ARG A 9 -26.54 4.94 6.75
N GLU A 10 -26.49 6.06 7.45
CA GLU A 10 -25.57 7.14 7.12
C GLU A 10 -24.18 6.82 7.66
N VAL A 11 -23.17 6.90 6.79
CA VAL A 11 -21.78 6.54 7.10
C VAL A 11 -20.85 7.62 6.56
N GLU A 12 -19.78 7.88 7.30
CA GLU A 12 -18.71 8.81 6.91
C GLU A 12 -18.03 8.37 5.61
N VAL A 13 -17.76 9.34 4.75
CA VAL A 13 -16.85 9.21 3.62
C VAL A 13 -15.58 9.96 4.01
N MET A 14 -14.53 9.20 4.30
CA MET A 14 -13.22 9.75 4.61
C MET A 14 -12.40 9.79 3.32
N ASP A 15 -11.71 10.91 3.10
CA ASP A 15 -10.82 11.13 1.97
C ASP A 15 -9.40 11.36 2.48
N ILE A 16 -8.40 10.95 1.70
CA ILE A 16 -6.99 11.15 2.04
C ILE A 16 -6.53 12.48 1.43
N ASP A 17 -5.79 13.26 2.19
CA ASP A 17 -5.10 14.43 1.66
C ASP A 17 -3.86 13.98 0.88
N GLU A 18 -4.01 13.71 -0.41
CA GLU A 18 -2.95 13.20 -1.28
C GLU A 18 -1.72 14.11 -1.31
N GLN A 19 -1.90 15.44 -1.23
CA GLN A 19 -0.79 16.38 -1.24
C GLN A 19 0.01 16.31 0.07
N ALA A 20 -0.67 16.24 1.22
CA ALA A 20 -0.02 15.98 2.50
C ALA A 20 0.68 14.60 2.48
N PHE A 21 0.06 13.61 1.85
CA PHE A 21 0.58 12.25 1.77
C PHE A 21 1.86 12.14 0.94
N ARG A 22 1.97 12.88 -0.18
CA ARG A 22 3.21 13.02 -0.96
C ARG A 22 4.35 13.65 -0.14
N ASN A 23 4.01 14.49 0.83
CA ASN A 23 4.97 15.06 1.77
C ASN A 23 5.25 14.14 2.98
N GLY A 24 4.82 12.87 2.93
CA GLY A 24 5.02 11.89 4.00
C GLY A 24 4.06 12.03 5.19
N ILE A 25 3.02 12.84 5.07
CA ILE A 25 2.07 13.12 6.16
C ILE A 25 0.76 12.37 5.90
N VAL A 26 0.45 11.39 6.76
CA VAL A 26 -0.84 10.69 6.72
C VAL A 26 -1.91 11.58 7.34
N LYS A 27 -2.75 12.18 6.49
CA LYS A 27 -3.88 12.99 6.92
C LYS A 27 -5.15 12.56 6.18
N ALA A 28 -6.19 12.25 6.94
CA ALA A 28 -7.52 12.00 6.42
C ALA A 28 -8.45 13.15 6.79
N ARG A 29 -9.38 13.49 5.90
CA ARG A 29 -10.42 14.49 6.12
C ARG A 29 -11.80 13.87 5.92
N LEU A 30 -12.77 14.35 6.68
CA LEU A 30 -14.17 14.01 6.44
C LEU A 30 -14.63 14.72 5.17
N PHE A 31 -14.94 13.97 4.13
CA PHE A 31 -15.49 14.50 2.88
C PHE A 31 -16.99 14.74 2.98
N GLY A 32 -17.70 13.87 3.73
CA GLY A 32 -19.11 14.00 3.98
C GLY A 32 -19.74 12.70 4.45
N TYR A 33 -21.04 12.56 4.25
CA TYR A 33 -21.81 11.40 4.63
C TYR A 33 -22.63 10.87 3.46
N LEU A 34 -22.72 9.55 3.34
CA LEU A 34 -23.57 8.88 2.36
C LEU A 34 -24.48 7.86 3.04
N LYS A 35 -25.68 7.68 2.49
CA LYS A 35 -26.59 6.60 2.88
C LYS A 35 -26.22 5.34 2.12
N ILE A 36 -25.84 4.30 2.85
CA ILE A 36 -25.53 2.99 2.28
C ILE A 36 -26.62 1.97 2.64
N PRO A 37 -26.85 0.96 1.77
CA PRO A 37 -27.50 -0.28 2.17
C PRO A 37 -26.78 -0.90 3.37
N TYR A 38 -27.51 -1.16 4.45
CA TYR A 38 -26.92 -1.70 5.67
C TYR A 38 -27.41 -3.12 5.95
N GLU A 39 -26.52 -4.08 5.71
CA GLU A 39 -26.63 -5.46 6.18
C GLU A 39 -25.34 -5.81 6.91
N ARG A 40 -25.39 -6.12 8.21
CA ARG A 40 -24.20 -6.21 9.08
C ARG A 40 -23.17 -7.21 8.55
N ARG A 41 -23.63 -8.30 7.93
CA ARG A 41 -22.78 -9.36 7.37
C ARG A 41 -22.19 -9.02 5.99
N CYS A 42 -22.70 -7.98 5.34
CA CYS A 42 -22.27 -7.56 4.00
C CYS A 42 -21.45 -6.26 4.03
N ILE A 43 -21.08 -5.77 5.22
CA ILE A 43 -20.25 -4.58 5.38
C ILE A 43 -18.84 -5.02 5.72
N GLN A 44 -17.89 -4.55 4.92
CA GLN A 44 -16.49 -4.73 5.22
C GLN A 44 -16.13 -3.92 6.47
N GLY A 45 -15.46 -4.57 7.43
CA GLY A 45 -14.87 -3.86 8.56
C GLY A 45 -13.83 -2.86 8.08
N ARG A 46 -13.59 -1.80 8.87
CA ARG A 46 -12.45 -0.92 8.63
C ARG A 46 -11.18 -1.76 8.69
N LYS A 47 -10.19 -1.43 7.85
CA LYS A 47 -8.86 -2.02 7.96
C LYS A 47 -8.35 -1.72 9.37
N LEU A 48 -8.25 -2.75 10.20
CA LEU A 48 -7.68 -2.62 11.53
C LEU A 48 -6.20 -2.26 11.35
N GLY A 49 -5.73 -1.29 12.13
CA GLY A 49 -4.31 -0.98 12.18
C GLY A 49 -3.53 -2.22 12.66
N SER A 50 -2.27 -2.29 12.25
CA SER A 50 -1.41 -3.42 12.61
C SER A 50 -1.31 -3.60 14.11
N LEU A 51 -1.55 -4.81 14.60
CA LEU A 51 -1.24 -5.20 15.97
C LEU A 51 0.29 -5.32 16.15
N PRO A 52 0.83 -5.20 17.38
CA PRO A 52 2.27 -5.38 17.62
C PRO A 52 2.82 -6.72 17.10
N SER A 53 2.01 -7.78 17.13
CA SER A 53 2.36 -9.09 16.58
C SER A 53 2.57 -9.07 15.06
N GLU A 54 1.91 -8.16 14.34
CA GLU A 54 2.11 -8.01 12.89
C GLU A 54 3.50 -7.48 12.55
N GLU A 55 4.12 -6.67 13.41
CA GLU A 55 5.48 -6.17 13.16
C GLU A 55 6.50 -7.31 13.12
N ILE A 56 6.34 -8.30 14.02
CA ILE A 56 7.18 -9.50 14.06
C ILE A 56 6.99 -10.31 12.76
N ILE A 57 5.75 -10.49 12.33
CA ILE A 57 5.42 -11.20 11.09
C ILE A 57 5.98 -10.45 9.87
N GLN A 58 5.85 -9.12 9.82
CA GLN A 58 6.38 -8.30 8.74
C GLN A 58 7.90 -8.38 8.66
N LYS A 59 8.61 -8.41 9.80
CA LYS A 59 10.07 -8.62 9.84
C LYS A 59 10.47 -10.01 9.37
N ALA A 60 9.73 -11.05 9.75
CA ALA A 60 9.99 -12.41 9.28
C ALA A 60 9.78 -12.54 7.75
N ILE A 61 8.71 -11.94 7.23
CA ILE A 61 8.46 -11.86 5.77
C ILE A 61 9.59 -11.09 5.07
N ALA A 62 10.02 -9.97 5.66
CA ALA A 62 11.10 -9.17 5.10
C ALA A 62 12.41 -9.95 5.02
N GLU A 63 12.76 -10.71 6.06
CA GLU A 63 13.94 -11.58 6.07
C GLU A 63 13.92 -12.56 4.90
N ASP A 64 12.88 -13.39 4.82
CA ASP A 64 12.70 -14.42 3.80
C ASP A 64 12.78 -13.85 2.38
N ILE A 65 12.10 -12.73 2.13
CA ILE A 65 12.15 -12.07 0.82
C ILE A 65 13.56 -11.55 0.52
N THR A 66 14.21 -10.86 1.46
CA THR A 66 15.53 -10.23 1.21
C THR A 66 16.67 -11.23 1.06
N GLU A 67 16.58 -12.40 1.70
CA GLU A 67 17.48 -13.54 1.49
C GLU A 67 17.29 -14.16 0.11
N GLY A 68 16.03 -14.28 -0.35
CA GLY A 68 15.69 -14.81 -1.67
C GLY A 68 15.90 -13.85 -2.85
N MET A 69 16.31 -12.59 -2.61
CA MET A 69 16.52 -11.63 -3.70
C MET A 69 17.72 -11.99 -4.57
N ASN A 70 17.50 -12.07 -5.88
CA ASN A 70 18.52 -12.27 -6.91
C ASN A 70 18.88 -10.93 -7.56
N ASN A 71 20.18 -10.70 -7.76
CA ASN A 71 20.74 -9.49 -8.35
C ASN A 71 20.39 -9.28 -9.84
N ASP A 72 19.85 -10.30 -10.52
CA ASP A 72 19.47 -10.22 -11.93
C ASP A 72 18.01 -9.76 -12.13
N PHE A 73 17.21 -9.66 -11.06
CA PHE A 73 15.81 -9.24 -11.16
C PHE A 73 15.58 -7.80 -10.71
N LEU A 74 14.67 -7.15 -11.43
CA LEU A 74 14.06 -5.89 -11.02
C LEU A 74 12.89 -6.17 -10.09
N TYR A 75 12.94 -5.59 -8.88
CA TYR A 75 11.89 -5.70 -7.88
C TYR A 75 11.06 -4.42 -7.86
N ILE A 76 9.76 -4.55 -8.05
CA ILE A 76 8.81 -3.45 -7.97
C ILE A 76 8.10 -3.52 -6.63
N ILE A 77 8.30 -2.49 -5.81
CA ILE A 77 7.86 -2.46 -4.42
C ILE A 77 6.71 -1.47 -4.28
N GLY A 78 5.51 -1.99 -4.04
CA GLY A 78 4.32 -1.18 -3.84
C GLY A 78 4.22 -0.56 -2.43
N PRO A 79 3.21 0.28 -2.19
CA PRO A 79 3.02 0.92 -0.90
C PRO A 79 2.48 -0.06 0.15
N GLY A 80 2.84 0.16 1.41
CA GLY A 80 2.31 -0.62 2.54
C GLY A 80 3.31 -0.87 3.66
N THR A 81 2.81 -1.24 4.84
CA THR A 81 3.67 -1.55 5.99
C THR A 81 4.50 -2.81 5.77
N THR A 82 3.95 -3.82 5.12
CA THR A 82 4.65 -5.07 4.79
C THR A 82 5.81 -4.84 3.83
N THR A 83 5.58 -4.12 2.73
CA THR A 83 6.63 -3.80 1.75
C THR A 83 7.66 -2.83 2.31
N ARG A 84 7.24 -1.88 3.16
CA ARG A 84 8.15 -1.02 3.91
C ARG A 84 9.11 -1.82 4.81
N ALA A 85 8.64 -2.90 5.44
CA ALA A 85 9.52 -3.75 6.25
C ALA A 85 10.65 -4.38 5.41
N ILE A 86 10.37 -4.76 4.15
CA ILE A 86 11.37 -5.26 3.18
C ILE A 86 12.41 -4.16 2.90
N MET A 87 11.97 -2.95 2.58
CA MET A 87 12.86 -1.81 2.29
C MET A 87 13.72 -1.44 3.49
N GLN A 88 13.13 -1.42 4.69
CA GLN A 88 13.84 -1.19 5.96
C GLN A 88 14.89 -2.27 6.22
N ARG A 89 14.57 -3.54 5.95
CA ARG A 89 15.50 -4.66 6.11
C ARG A 89 16.70 -4.58 5.16
N LEU A 90 16.51 -4.00 3.98
CA LEU A 90 17.58 -3.67 3.02
C LEU A 90 18.33 -2.37 3.35
N GLY A 91 17.85 -1.57 4.30
CA GLY A 91 18.41 -0.24 4.60
C GLY A 91 18.09 0.81 3.54
N LEU A 92 17.03 0.61 2.75
CA LEU A 92 16.64 1.47 1.63
C LEU A 92 15.50 2.42 2.00
N SER A 93 15.47 3.58 1.34
CA SER A 93 14.34 4.51 1.40
C SER A 93 13.13 3.95 0.66
N CYS A 94 11.92 4.33 1.08
CA CYS A 94 10.69 3.93 0.42
C CYS A 94 9.64 5.06 0.44
N THR A 95 8.75 5.05 -0.55
CA THR A 95 7.64 5.98 -0.67
C THR A 95 6.43 5.52 0.16
N LEU A 96 5.63 6.47 0.64
CA LEU A 96 4.47 6.18 1.48
C LEU A 96 3.25 5.62 0.70
N LEU A 97 2.97 6.13 -0.51
CA LEU A 97 1.84 5.70 -1.37
C LEU A 97 2.27 5.28 -2.79
N GLY A 98 3.56 5.39 -3.09
CA GLY A 98 4.13 5.21 -4.42
C GLY A 98 4.61 3.79 -4.69
N ILE A 99 5.11 3.61 -5.91
CA ILE A 99 5.78 2.38 -6.34
C ILE A 99 7.26 2.67 -6.52
N ASP A 100 8.10 1.94 -5.81
CA ASP A 100 9.55 2.06 -5.88
C ASP A 100 10.16 0.90 -6.68
N ALA A 101 11.35 1.09 -7.23
CA ALA A 101 12.09 0.08 -7.98
C ALA A 101 13.44 -0.21 -7.33
N VAL A 102 13.71 -1.49 -7.09
CA VAL A 102 14.96 -1.99 -6.51
C VAL A 102 15.63 -2.95 -7.49
N TYR A 103 16.92 -2.74 -7.75
CA TYR A 103 17.76 -3.63 -8.55
C TYR A 103 19.10 -3.79 -7.87
N LYS A 104 19.62 -5.02 -7.76
CA LYS A 104 20.86 -5.33 -7.03
C LYS A 104 20.90 -4.79 -5.60
N LYS A 105 19.74 -4.84 -4.90
CA LYS A 105 19.54 -4.33 -3.54
C LYS A 105 19.81 -2.82 -3.40
N GLU A 106 19.70 -2.07 -4.49
CA GLU A 106 19.76 -0.61 -4.51
C GLU A 106 18.48 -0.03 -5.10
N VAL A 107 18.06 1.13 -4.60
CA VAL A 107 16.93 1.87 -5.17
C VAL A 107 17.37 2.51 -6.48
N ILE A 108 16.67 2.16 -7.57
CA ILE A 108 16.88 2.76 -8.89
C ILE A 108 15.76 3.75 -9.28
N GLY A 109 14.72 3.85 -8.45
CA GLY A 109 13.65 4.83 -8.60
C GLY A 109 12.68 4.81 -7.43
N LEU A 110 12.17 5.98 -7.07
CA LEU A 110 11.15 6.18 -6.02
C LEU A 110 9.92 6.84 -6.63
N ASP A 111 8.74 6.49 -6.12
CA ASP A 111 7.44 7.08 -6.51
C ASP A 111 7.22 7.11 -8.04
N LEU A 112 7.52 5.99 -8.69
CA LEU A 112 7.53 5.88 -10.14
C LEU A 112 6.11 5.84 -10.72
N SER A 113 5.91 6.59 -11.79
CA SER A 113 4.73 6.48 -12.63
C SER A 113 4.75 5.22 -13.50
N GLU A 114 3.59 4.83 -14.03
CA GLU A 114 3.46 3.72 -15.00
C GLU A 114 4.46 3.86 -16.16
N ARG A 115 4.57 5.06 -16.74
CA ARG A 115 5.46 5.31 -17.88
C ARG A 115 6.93 5.08 -17.52
N GLU A 116 7.33 5.40 -16.28
CA GLU A 116 8.70 5.20 -15.81
C GLU A 116 8.97 3.72 -15.53
N LEU A 117 8.04 3.03 -14.87
CA LEU A 117 8.11 1.58 -14.65
C LEU A 117 8.22 0.82 -15.97
N LEU A 118 7.40 1.16 -16.96
CA LEU A 118 7.45 0.55 -18.29
C LEU A 118 8.80 0.78 -18.98
N LYS A 119 9.46 1.93 -18.78
CA LYS A 119 10.82 2.16 -19.30
C LYS A 119 11.86 1.28 -18.60
N LEU A 120 11.68 0.98 -17.33
CA LEU A 120 12.59 0.09 -16.59
C LEU A 120 12.44 -1.37 -17.03
N VAL A 121 11.19 -1.82 -17.25
CA VAL A 121 10.90 -3.20 -17.68
C VAL A 121 11.23 -3.41 -19.16
N ASN A 122 10.96 -2.42 -20.03
CA ASN A 122 11.21 -2.52 -21.48
C ASN A 122 12.65 -2.16 -21.88
N LYS A 123 13.58 -2.08 -20.93
CA LYS A 123 15.01 -1.84 -21.24
C LYS A 123 15.71 -3.06 -21.87
N GLU A 124 14.98 -4.11 -22.18
CA GLU A 124 15.45 -5.19 -23.04
C GLU A 124 14.89 -5.06 -24.46
N LYS A 125 15.72 -4.54 -25.35
CA LYS A 125 16.07 -5.15 -26.64
C LYS A 125 17.36 -4.55 -27.17
#